data_AF-A0A535A7Q2-F1
#
_entry.id   AF-A0A535A7Q2-F1
#
_cell.length_a   1.000
_cell.length_b   1.000
_cell.length_c   1.000
_cell.angle_alpha   90.00
_cell.angle_beta   90.00
_cell.angle_gamma   90.00
#
_symmetry.space_group_name_H-M   'P 1'
#
loop_
_entity.id
_entity.type
_entity.pdbx_description
1 polymer ?
#
loop_
_entity_poly.entity_id
_entity_poly.type
_entity_poly.pdbx_seq_one_letter_code
_entity_poly.pdbx_strand_id
1 'polypeptide(L)' 'MRNGVARLTGTVPAEQQRLTAALAARSVTGLKSVHDDLRVSRQPWPKTPEHGSFGWEESKR' A
#
# COMPACT_ATOMS: atom_id res chain seq x y z
N MET A 1 0.39 23.06 16.18
CA MET A 1 0.09 21.82 15.42
C MET A 1 -1.40 21.50 15.61
N ARG A 2 -2.20 21.42 14.55
CA ARG A 2 -3.67 21.41 14.63
C ARG A 2 -4.20 20.06 15.18
N ASN A 3 -4.66 20.09 16.44
CA ASN A 3 -5.69 19.22 17.03
C ASN A 3 -5.53 17.69 17.00
N GLY A 4 -4.35 17.15 16.65
CA GLY A 4 -4.10 15.71 16.66
C GLY A 4 -4.96 14.97 15.64
N VAL A 5 -5.22 15.55 14.47
CA VAL A 5 -6.00 14.89 13.42
C VAL A 5 -5.07 14.49 12.26
N ALA A 6 -4.98 13.19 11.96
CA ALA A 6 -4.30 12.71 10.75
C ALA A 6 -5.31 12.59 9.61
N ARG A 7 -4.86 12.92 8.40
CA ARG A 7 -5.63 12.70 7.18
C ARG A 7 -4.84 11.81 6.22
N LEU A 8 -5.41 10.66 5.90
CA LEU A 8 -4.86 9.70 4.95
C LEU A 8 -5.49 9.99 3.58
N THR A 9 -4.70 10.54 2.66
CA THR A 9 -5.12 10.80 1.28
C THR A 9 -4.21 10.04 0.33
N GLY A 10 -4.79 9.37 -0.66
CA GLY A 10 -4.03 8.62 -1.63
C GLY A 10 -4.84 7.49 -2.23
N THR A 11 -4.17 6.67 -3.02
CA THR A 11 -4.78 5.53 -3.68
C THR A 11 -4.04 4.27 -3.27
N VAL A 12 -4.79 3.29 -2.74
CA VAL A 12 -4.23 2.00 -2.31
C VAL A 12 -4.77 0.88 -3.20
N PRO A 13 -3.96 -0.16 -3.46
CA PRO A 13 -4.36 -1.29 -4.30
C PRO A 13 -5.35 -2.26 -3.62
N ALA A 14 -5.43 -2.24 -2.27
CA ALA A 14 -6.26 -3.17 -1.50
C ALA A 14 -6.80 -2.57 -0.19
N GLU A 15 -7.98 -3.03 0.24
CA GLU A 15 -8.59 -2.69 1.54
C GLU A 15 -7.67 -3.07 2.71
N GLN A 16 -6.91 -4.17 2.60
CA GLN A 16 -5.97 -4.57 3.63
C GLN A 16 -4.92 -3.48 3.90
N GLN A 17 -4.41 -2.82 2.85
CA GLN A 17 -3.46 -1.72 3.00
C GLN A 17 -4.12 -0.47 3.58
N ARG A 18 -5.38 -0.21 3.23
CA ARG A 18 -6.18 0.87 3.84
C ARG A 18 -6.30 0.68 5.36
N LEU A 19 -6.65 -0.54 5.80
CA LEU A 19 -6.76 -0.89 7.22
C LEU A 19 -5.41 -0.73 7.96
N THR A 20 -4.31 -1.23 7.38
CA THR A 20 -2.98 -1.08 7.97
C THR A 20 -2.58 0.39 8.09
N ALA A 21 -2.87 1.21 7.08
CA ALA A 21 -2.61 2.65 7.13
C ALA A 21 -3.43 3.35 8.22
N ALA A 22 -4.72 3.01 8.36
CA ALA A 22 -5.58 3.54 9.41
C ALA A 22 -5.11 3.13 10.81
N LEU A 23 -4.67 1.88 10.99
CA LEU A 23 -4.11 1.38 12.25
C LEU A 23 -2.79 2.08 12.61
N ALA A 24 -1.88 2.22 11.63
CA ALA A 24 -0.63 2.94 11.83
C ALA A 24 -0.87 4.40 12.22
N ALA A 25 -1.82 5.08 11.56
CA ALA A 25 -2.20 6.45 11.89
C ALA A 25 -2.79 6.56 13.30
N ARG A 26 -3.64 5.60 13.71
CA ARG A 26 -4.19 5.53 15.08
C ARG A 26 -3.14 5.23 16.15
N SER A 27 -2.08 4.52 15.80
CA SER A 27 -1.00 4.19 16.74
C SER A 27 -0.11 5.38 17.09
N VAL A 28 -0.28 6.53 16.43
CA VAL A 28 0.47 7.75 16.73
C VAL A 28 -0.02 8.33 18.06
N THR A 29 0.87 8.39 19.06
CA THR A 29 0.58 8.98 20.37
C THR A 29 0.16 10.44 20.23
N GLY A 30 -1.01 10.79 20.77
CA GLY A 30 -1.56 12.15 20.71
C GLY A 30 -2.52 12.40 19.53
N LEU A 31 -2.82 11.38 18.73
CA LEU A 31 -3.76 11.48 17.61
C LEU A 31 -5.20 11.24 18.10
N LYS A 32 -6.05 12.26 17.98
CA LYS A 32 -7.48 12.26 18.35
C LYS A 32 -8.39 11.71 17.27
N SER A 33 -8.07 11.90 15.99
CA SER A 33 -8.93 11.46 14.89
C SER A 33 -8.15 11.15 13.62
N VAL A 34 -8.59 10.12 12.90
CA VAL A 34 -8.05 9.76 11.59
C VAL A 34 -9.17 9.95 10.57
N HIS A 35 -8.95 10.84 9.60
CA HIS A 35 -9.78 10.96 8.41
C HIS A 35 -9.17 10.09 7.31
N ASP A 36 -9.89 9.05 6.92
CA ASP A 36 -9.49 8.15 5.86
C ASP A 36 -10.21 8.53 4.55
N ASP A 37 -9.47 9.15 3.63
CA ASP A 37 -9.89 9.52 2.27
C ASP A 37 -9.17 8.61 1.24
N LEU A 38 -8.75 7.40 1.65
CA LEU A 38 -8.03 6.47 0.79
C LEU A 38 -8.97 5.85 -0.24
N ARG A 39 -8.63 6.02 -1.52
CA ARG A 39 -9.36 5.38 -2.61
C ARG A 39 -8.75 4.01 -2.89
N VAL A 40 -9.56 2.96 -2.80
CA VAL A 40 -9.13 1.63 -3.20
C VAL A 40 -9.32 1.48 -4.70
N SER A 41 -8.25 1.73 -5.44
CA SER A 41 -8.20 1.34 -6.84
C SER A 41 -7.72 -0.10 -6.87
N ARG A 42 -8.57 -1.04 -7.23
CA ARG A 42 -8.14 -2.40 -7.56
C ARG A 42 -7.41 -2.38 -8.90
N GLN A 43 -6.37 -1.55 -9.04
CA GLN A 43 -5.45 -1.70 -10.15
C GLN A 43 -4.71 -3.00 -9.87
N PRO A 44 -4.80 -4.00 -10.78
CA PRO A 44 -4.01 -5.19 -10.64
C PRO A 44 -2.56 -4.72 -10.67
N TRP A 45 -1.91 -4.73 -9.50
CA TRP A 45 -0.47 -4.68 -9.49
C TRP A 45 -0.02 -5.79 -10.43
N PRO A 46 0.84 -5.53 -11.44
CA PRO A 46 1.53 -6.62 -12.09
C PRO A 46 2.32 -7.25 -10.96
N LYS A 47 1.78 -8.33 -10.39
CA LYS A 47 2.51 -9.29 -9.58
C LYS A 47 3.83 -9.44 -10.29
N THR A 48 4.86 -8.81 -9.70
CA THR A 48 6.20 -8.78 -10.27
C THR A 48 6.46 -10.20 -10.69
N PRO A 49 6.67 -10.50 -11.99
CA PRO A 49 7.12 -11.83 -12.34
C PRO A 49 8.35 -12.03 -11.48
N GLU A 50 8.28 -13.02 -10.60
CA GLU A 50 9.36 -13.39 -9.71
C GLU A 50 10.68 -13.22 -10.44
N HIS A 51 11.54 -12.33 -9.94
CA HIS A 51 12.86 -12.19 -10.52
C HIS A 51 13.57 -13.53 -10.34
N GLY A 52 13.67 -14.30 -11.43
CA GLY A 52 14.77 -15.24 -11.58
C GLY A 52 14.50 -16.62 -12.19
N SER A 53 13.51 -16.81 -13.07
CA SER A 53 13.62 -17.90 -14.06
C SER A 53 14.15 -17.33 -15.37
N PHE A 54 15.43 -16.97 -15.39
CA PHE A 54 16.15 -16.68 -16.64
C PHE A 54 16.58 -18.02 -17.24
N GLY A 55 15.61 -18.73 -17.83
CA GLY A 55 15.87 -19.83 -18.73
C GLY A 55 16.38 -19.29 -20.05
N TRP A 56 17.70 -19.21 -20.21
CA TRP A 56 18.29 -19.21 -21.55
C TRP A 56 18.31 -20.66 -22.02
N GLU A 57 17.35 -20.96 -22.87
CA GLU A 57 17.30 -22.16 -23.69
C GLU A 57 18.41 -22.09 -24.76
N GLU A 58 19.14 -23.19 -24.88
CA GLU A 58 19.75 -23.69 -26.12
C GLU A 58 20.59 -22.72 -26.98
N SER A 59 21.91 -22.73 -26.76
CA SER A 59 22.86 -22.52 -27.86
C SER A 59 23.39 -23.88 -28.31
N LYS A 60 22.65 -24.45 -29.26
CA LYS A 60 23.11 -25.48 -30.18
C LYS A 60 24.34 -24.95 -30.95
N ARG A 61 25.53 -25.44 -30.62
CA ARG A 61 26.61 -25.72 -31.59
C ARG A 61 27.66 -26.67 -31.03
#